data_AF-A0A2S2N3T1-F1
#
_entry.id   AF-A0A2S2N3T1-F1
#
_cell.length_a   1.000
_cell.length_b   1.000
_cell.length_c   1.000
_cell.angle_alpha   90.00
_cell.angle_beta   90.00
_cell.angle_gamma   90.00
#
_symmetry.space_group_name_H-M   'P 1'
#
loop_
_entity.id
_entity.type
_entity.pdbx_description
1 polymer ?
#
loop_
_entity_poly.entity_id
_entity_poly.type
_entity_poly.pdbx_seq_one_letter_code
_entity_poly.pdbx_strand_id
1 'polypeptide(L)'
;RAATELGGDFVLALGDNFYFSGVRDEWDPRFQDTFERVFVSPGLRGVPWYVMAGNHDHAGNVTAQLRYSHHSPRWHFPHPYYSLRLQLPASNASARLLVLDSVLLCGPGDDFGG
;
A
#
# COMPACT_ATOMS: atom_id res chain seq x y z
N ARG A 1 0.26 -16.51 9.43
CA ARG A 1 0.94 -17.22 10.53
C ARG A 1 2.05 -16.34 11.11
N ALA A 2 3.05 -15.93 10.32
CA ALA A 2 4.11 -15.00 10.77
C ALA A 2 3.63 -13.72 11.48
N ALA A 3 2.66 -12.96 10.93
CA ALA A 3 2.16 -11.73 11.56
C ALA A 3 1.52 -11.96 12.94
N THR A 4 0.90 -13.12 13.14
CA THR A 4 0.30 -13.52 14.43
C THR A 4 1.34 -14.02 15.42
N GLU A 5 2.45 -14.58 14.92
CA GLU A 5 3.49 -15.20 15.75
C GLU A 5 4.58 -14.22 16.19
N LEU A 6 4.91 -13.22 15.35
CA LEU A 6 5.98 -12.26 15.63
C LEU A 6 5.48 -10.89 16.06
N GLY A 7 4.22 -10.54 15.73
CA GLY A 7 3.66 -9.21 15.91
C GLY A 7 4.24 -8.21 14.90
N GLY A 8 3.38 -7.55 14.12
CA GLY A 8 3.78 -6.49 13.20
C GLY A 8 3.01 -5.22 13.49
N ASP A 9 3.72 -4.09 13.60
CA ASP A 9 3.11 -2.78 13.87
C ASP A 9 2.40 -2.20 12.64
N PHE A 10 2.86 -2.57 11.44
CA PHE A 10 2.31 -2.15 10.14
C PHE A 10 2.73 -3.10 9.01
N VAL A 11 2.10 -2.95 7.85
CA VAL A 11 2.50 -3.59 6.59
C VAL A 11 2.93 -2.50 5.60
N LEU A 12 4.00 -2.76 4.83
CA LEU A 12 4.37 -1.95 3.67
C LEU A 12 3.93 -2.69 2.41
N ALA A 13 3.02 -2.10 1.63
CA ALA A 13 2.67 -2.59 0.30
C ALA A 13 3.52 -1.84 -0.73
N LEU A 14 4.44 -2.56 -1.38
CA LEU A 14 5.56 -1.99 -2.15
C LEU A 14 5.22 -1.72 -3.63
N GLY A 15 3.94 -1.60 -3.98
CA GLY A 15 3.48 -1.42 -5.36
C GLY A 15 2.85 -2.67 -5.96
N ASP A 16 2.33 -2.50 -7.17
CA ASP A 16 1.52 -3.47 -7.91
C ASP A 16 0.41 -4.10 -7.07
N ASN A 17 -0.33 -3.22 -6.41
CA ASN A 17 -1.40 -3.61 -5.50
C ASN A 17 -2.54 -4.33 -6.25
N PHE A 18 -2.73 -3.97 -7.53
CA PHE A 18 -3.85 -4.43 -8.34
C PHE A 18 -3.47 -4.80 -9.80
N TYR A 19 -2.93 -6.01 -10.00
CA TYR A 19 -2.64 -6.55 -11.34
C TYR A 19 -3.88 -6.76 -12.23
N PHE A 20 -3.86 -6.53 -13.55
CA PHE A 20 -2.77 -5.96 -14.36
C PHE A 20 -3.00 -4.48 -14.72
N SER A 21 -4.16 -3.92 -14.39
CA SER A 21 -4.60 -2.59 -14.86
C SER A 21 -5.16 -1.71 -13.74
N GLY A 22 -4.68 -1.92 -12.51
CA GLY A 22 -5.10 -1.14 -11.35
C GLY A 22 -6.60 -1.25 -11.06
N VAL A 23 -7.15 -0.21 -10.46
CA VAL A 23 -8.59 -0.06 -10.19
C VAL A 23 -9.17 1.06 -11.05
N ARG A 24 -10.49 1.03 -11.29
CA ARG A 24 -11.16 2.06 -12.10
C ARG A 24 -11.48 3.32 -11.30
N ASP A 25 -12.01 3.16 -10.09
CA ASP A 25 -12.41 4.21 -9.16
C ASP A 25 -12.33 3.71 -7.70
N GLU A 26 -12.59 4.58 -6.72
CA GLU A 26 -12.50 4.22 -5.30
C GLU A 26 -13.57 3.21 -4.82
N TRP A 27 -14.52 2.85 -5.68
CA TRP A 27 -15.58 1.88 -5.41
C TRP A 27 -15.35 0.54 -6.13
N ASP A 28 -14.22 0.39 -6.81
CA ASP A 28 -13.92 -0.81 -7.58
C ASP A 28 -13.95 -2.06 -6.67
N PRO A 29 -14.73 -3.11 -7.00
CA PRO A 29 -14.86 -4.31 -6.17
C PRO A 29 -13.52 -5.00 -5.91
N ARG A 30 -12.50 -4.74 -6.73
CA ARG A 30 -11.14 -5.24 -6.52
C ARG A 30 -10.57 -4.90 -5.15
N PHE A 31 -10.88 -3.74 -4.57
CA PHE A 31 -10.46 -3.46 -3.19
C PHE A 31 -11.00 -4.50 -2.21
N GLN A 32 -12.25 -4.95 -2.40
CA GLN A 32 -12.83 -5.99 -1.56
C GLN A 32 -12.25 -7.36 -1.88
N ASP A 33 -12.18 -7.70 -3.16
CA ASP A 33 -11.90 -9.06 -3.60
C ASP A 33 -10.41 -9.43 -3.51
N THR A 34 -9.50 -8.47 -3.65
CA THR A 34 -8.05 -8.73 -3.61
C THR A 34 -7.36 -8.18 -2.37
N PHE A 35 -8.00 -7.30 -1.60
CA PHE A 35 -7.43 -6.73 -0.38
C PHE A 35 -8.25 -7.00 0.88
N GLU A 36 -9.52 -6.55 0.97
CA GLU A 36 -10.33 -6.66 2.20
C GLU A 36 -10.65 -8.09 2.60
N ARG A 37 -11.08 -8.92 1.66
CA ARG A 37 -11.47 -10.31 1.96
C ARG A 37 -10.28 -11.25 2.05
N VAL A 38 -9.14 -10.85 1.49
CA VAL A 38 -7.92 -11.68 1.45
C VAL A 38 -7.13 -11.53 2.75
N PHE A 39 -6.88 -10.30 3.21
CA PHE A 39 -6.01 -10.04 4.37
C PHE A 39 -6.78 -10.00 5.71
N VAL A 40 -7.65 -10.99 5.93
CA VAL A 40 -8.55 -11.07 7.10
C VAL A 40 -8.01 -11.90 8.27
N SER A 41 -6.73 -12.31 8.26
CA SER A 41 -6.19 -13.08 9.38
C SER A 41 -6.16 -12.23 10.68
N PRO A 42 -6.32 -12.82 11.89
CA PRO A 42 -6.34 -12.07 13.14
C PRO A 42 -5.15 -11.12 13.32
N GLY A 43 -3.95 -11.52 12.88
CA GLY A 43 -2.74 -10.69 12.93
C GLY A 43 -2.65 -9.58 11.89
N LEU A 44 -3.65 -9.42 11.00
CA LEU A 44 -3.66 -8.41 9.93
C LEU A 44 -4.92 -7.53 9.94
N ARG A 45 -6.02 -7.98 10.56
CA ARG A 45 -7.32 -7.27 10.54
C ARG A 45 -7.28 -5.83 11.05
N GLY A 46 -6.39 -5.52 11.99
CA GLY A 46 -6.26 -4.19 12.59
C GLY A 46 -4.92 -3.51 12.29
N VAL A 47 -4.09 -4.09 11.43
CA VAL A 47 -2.73 -3.57 11.17
C VAL A 47 -2.80 -2.55 10.02
N PRO A 48 -2.25 -1.34 10.16
CA PRO A 48 -2.22 -0.36 9.10
C PRO A 48 -1.30 -0.79 7.95
N TRP A 49 -1.74 -0.54 6.72
CA TRP A 49 -1.00 -0.76 5.48
C TRP A 49 -0.57 0.58 4.93
N TYR A 50 0.74 0.82 4.85
CA TYR A 50 1.28 1.96 4.15
C TYR A 50 1.62 1.55 2.73
N VAL A 51 0.96 2.20 1.78
CA VAL A 51 0.92 1.76 0.39
C VAL A 51 1.74 2.71 -0.49
N MET A 52 2.40 2.15 -1.50
CA MET A 52 2.89 2.86 -2.67
C MET A 52 2.32 2.25 -3.96
N ALA A 53 2.36 3.00 -5.06
CA ALA A 53 1.90 2.53 -6.36
C ALA A 53 3.04 1.92 -7.18
N GLY A 54 2.76 0.82 -7.86
CA GLY A 54 3.62 0.23 -8.90
C GLY A 54 3.14 0.55 -10.32
N ASN A 55 3.78 -0.03 -11.33
CA ASN A 55 3.46 0.23 -12.74
C ASN A 55 2.06 -0.28 -13.11
N HIS A 56 1.61 -1.41 -12.57
CA HIS A 56 0.26 -1.90 -12.84
C HIS A 56 -0.83 -1.03 -12.20
N ASP A 57 -0.51 -0.37 -11.08
CA ASP A 57 -1.41 0.59 -10.45
C ASP A 57 -1.58 1.85 -11.29
N HIS A 58 -0.48 2.35 -11.86
CA HIS A 58 -0.44 3.48 -12.80
C HIS A 58 -1.07 3.19 -14.16
N ALA A 59 -1.17 1.92 -14.55
CA ALA A 59 -1.96 1.52 -15.71
C ALA A 59 -3.48 1.68 -15.49
N GLY A 60 -3.91 1.81 -14.23
CA GLY A 60 -5.28 2.13 -13.82
C GLY A 60 -5.39 3.53 -13.21
N ASN A 61 -6.16 3.64 -12.12
CA ASN A 61 -6.39 4.90 -11.43
C ASN A 61 -5.72 4.94 -10.06
N VAL A 62 -4.51 5.50 -9.97
CA VAL A 62 -3.82 5.69 -8.67
C VAL A 62 -4.55 6.67 -7.77
N THR A 63 -5.25 7.67 -8.33
CA THR A 63 -6.04 8.62 -7.52
C THR A 63 -7.18 7.91 -6.79
N ALA A 64 -7.78 6.88 -7.39
CA ALA A 64 -8.74 6.03 -6.70
C ALA A 64 -8.13 5.29 -5.51
N GLN A 65 -6.90 4.79 -5.64
CA GLN A 65 -6.16 4.18 -4.52
C GLN A 65 -5.85 5.18 -3.41
N LEU A 66 -5.51 6.43 -3.74
CA LEU A 66 -5.35 7.49 -2.75
C LEU A 66 -6.66 7.74 -1.99
N ARG A 67 -7.77 7.91 -2.75
CA ARG A 67 -9.11 8.15 -2.19
C ARG A 67 -9.61 6.99 -1.34
N TYR A 68 -9.24 5.75 -1.68
CA TYR A 68 -9.62 4.56 -0.91
C TYR A 68 -9.17 4.63 0.57
N SER A 69 -8.16 5.46 0.89
CA SER A 69 -7.78 5.78 2.27
C SER A 69 -8.92 6.36 3.12
N HIS A 70 -9.95 6.93 2.50
CA HIS A 70 -11.17 7.40 3.19
C HIS A 70 -12.20 6.29 3.44
N HIS A 71 -12.05 5.14 2.80
CA HIS A 71 -12.99 4.01 2.88
C HIS A 71 -12.49 2.91 3.82
N SER A 72 -11.18 2.73 3.93
CA SER A 72 -10.57 1.67 4.73
C SER A 72 -9.60 2.24 5.76
N PRO A 73 -9.86 2.05 7.07
CA PRO A 73 -9.01 2.59 8.14
C PRO A 73 -7.62 1.94 8.19
N ARG A 74 -7.44 0.81 7.49
CA ARG A 74 -6.17 0.11 7.37
C ARG A 74 -5.43 0.43 6.07
N TRP A 75 -6.02 1.16 5.14
CA TRP A 75 -5.37 1.55 3.89
C TRP A 75 -4.84 2.99 4.01
N HIS A 76 -3.53 3.14 4.11
CA HIS A 76 -2.88 4.45 4.21
C HIS A 76 -2.10 4.74 2.94
N PHE A 77 -2.71 5.51 2.05
CA PHE A 77 -2.08 6.03 0.85
C PHE A 77 -2.42 7.52 0.66
N PRO A 78 -1.79 8.43 1.43
CA PRO A 78 -2.21 9.83 1.48
C PRO A 78 -1.74 10.67 0.28
N HIS A 79 -0.63 10.28 -0.35
CA HIS A 79 0.00 10.99 -1.46
C HIS A 79 0.86 10.00 -2.26
N PRO A 80 1.11 10.22 -3.57
CA PRO A 80 1.97 9.33 -4.38
C PRO A 80 3.36 9.08 -3.76
N TYR A 81 3.92 10.08 -3.10
CA TYR A 81 5.13 9.97 -2.29
C TYR A 81 4.91 10.64 -0.94
N TYR A 82 5.44 10.06 0.13
CA TYR A 82 5.28 10.57 1.50
C TYR A 82 6.36 10.01 2.42
N SER A 83 6.41 10.50 3.65
CA SER A 83 7.32 9.96 4.67
C SER A 83 6.57 9.61 5.94
N LEU A 84 7.01 8.54 6.59
CA LEU A 84 6.50 8.12 7.90
C LEU A 84 7.61 8.29 8.92
N ARG A 85 7.27 8.87 10.07
CA ARG A 85 8.17 8.88 11.23
C ARG A 85 7.74 7.76 12.18
N LEU A 86 8.65 6.83 12.42
CA LEU A 86 8.46 5.70 13.31
C LEU A 86 9.24 5.97 14.60
N GLN A 87 8.59 5.83 15.74
CA GLN A 87 9.26 5.85 17.05
C GLN A 87 9.55 4.41 17.44
N LEU A 88 10.79 4.12 17.83
CA LEU A 88 11.18 2.77 18.22
C LEU A 88 10.77 2.52 19.68
N PRO A 89 9.93 1.51 19.95
CA PRO A 89 9.50 1.20 21.31
C PRO A 89 10.69 1.04 22.25
N ALA A 90 10.51 1.44 23.51
CA ALA A 90 11.52 1.36 24.56
C ALA A 90 12.81 2.18 24.29
N SER A 91 12.79 3.16 23.39
CA SER A 91 13.92 4.07 23.17
C SER A 91 13.46 5.48 22.76
N ASN A 92 14.39 6.45 22.79
CA ASN A 92 14.19 7.78 22.21
C ASN A 92 14.61 7.86 20.73
N ALA A 93 14.89 6.71 20.10
CA ALA A 93 15.29 6.66 18.71
C ALA A 93 14.08 6.73 17.78
N SER A 94 14.27 7.39 16.63
CA SER A 94 13.26 7.45 15.57
C SER A 94 13.84 7.01 14.25
N ALA A 95 13.04 6.31 13.45
CA ALA A 95 13.32 6.00 12.06
C ALA A 95 12.40 6.85 11.16
N ARG A 96 12.86 7.12 9.94
CA ARG A 96 12.03 7.73 8.89
C ARG A 96 12.00 6.82 7.69
N LEU A 97 10.81 6.41 7.29
CA LEU A 97 10.58 5.72 6.03
C LEU A 97 10.24 6.75 4.96
N LEU A 98 10.95 6.69 3.84
CA LEU A 98 10.63 7.46 2.64
C LEU A 98 9.94 6.55 1.64
N VAL A 99 8.71 6.89 1.28
CA VAL A 99 7.90 6.17 0.31
C VAL A 99 7.90 6.99 -0.98
N LEU A 100 8.36 6.39 -2.07
CA LEU A 100 8.57 7.05 -3.35
C LEU A 100 7.69 6.41 -4.42
N ASP A 101 7.21 7.22 -5.35
CA ASP A 101 6.59 6.75 -6.57
C ASP A 101 7.66 6.72 -7.68
N SER A 102 8.19 5.53 -7.97
CA SER A 102 9.22 5.37 -8.98
C SER A 102 8.67 5.56 -10.39
N VAL A 103 7.39 5.30 -10.62
CA VAL A 103 6.75 5.45 -11.94
C VAL A 103 6.59 6.93 -12.29
N LEU A 104 6.20 7.76 -11.32
CA LEU A 104 6.20 9.22 -11.52
C LEU A 104 7.61 9.80 -11.70
N LEU A 105 8.63 9.19 -11.08
CA LEU A 105 10.00 9.67 -11.16
C LEU A 105 10.70 9.27 -12.46
N CYS A 106 10.49 8.03 -12.91
CA CYS A 106 11.26 7.40 -13.98
C CYS A 106 10.44 7.07 -15.24
N GLY A 107 9.11 7.20 -15.18
CA GLY A 107 8.19 6.66 -16.18
C GLY A 107 7.78 5.21 -15.87
N PRO A 108 6.74 4.68 -16.55
CA PRO A 108 6.32 3.30 -16.38
C PRO A 108 7.42 2.35 -16.85
N GLY A 109 7.77 1.37 -16.01
CA GLY A 109 8.60 0.25 -16.41
C GLY A 109 7.77 -0.77 -17.19
N ASP A 110 8.39 -1.35 -18.21
CA ASP A 110 7.85 -2.41 -19.04
C ASP A 110 8.10 -3.78 -18.37
N ASP A 111 7.03 -4.53 -18.10
CA ASP A 111 7.10 -5.89 -17.52
C ASP A 111 7.80 -6.90 -18.45
N PHE A 112 7.98 -6.52 -19.71
CA PHE A 112 8.62 -7.27 -20.76
C PHE A 112 9.51 -6.31 -21.55
N GLY A 113 10.76 -6.14 -21.14
CA GLY A 113 11.74 -5.40 -21.93
C GLY A 113 11.77 -5.96 -23.36
N GLY A 114 11.54 -5.08 -24.33
CA GLY A 114 11.81 -5.33 -25.75
C GLY A 114 13.26 -5.03 -26.08
#